data_AF-A0A0R3SYA0-F1
#
_entry.id   AF-A0A0R3SYA0-F1
#
_cell.length_a   1.000
_cell.length_b   1.000
_cell.length_c   1.000
_cell.angle_alpha   90.00
_cell.angle_beta   90.00
_cell.angle_gamma   90.00
#
_symmetry.space_group_name_H-M   'P 1'
#
loop_
_entity.id
_entity.type
_entity.pdbx_description
1 polymer ?
#
loop_
_entity_poly.entity_id
_entity_poly.type
_entity_poly.pdbx_seq_one_letter_code
_entity_poly.pdbx_strand_id
1 'polypeptide(L)'
;LTILFGNFSIERRICHGSMIQMCLWERGEKTVKQPVYVGDLTRGIVNSLTAADTPGKIYEAVGPHRYRLDDLAKWVIFNCRYLPRELEIRKLGPWFLTKVYLNEYFARVNPVLCFERLEHDSTTDKLSGAPTLLDLNVKLTKIEDRIAQILFIYRRLNNYWEAVGEFPEPPNPPISLV
;
A
#
# COMPACT_ATOMS: atom_id res chain seq x y z
N LEU A 1 -7.39 13.34 -10.74
CA LEU A 1 -6.19 14.20 -10.70
C LEU A 1 -4.98 13.29 -10.69
N THR A 2 -4.43 13.04 -11.89
CA THR A 2 -3.28 12.17 -12.13
C THR A 2 -2.02 12.86 -11.63
N ILE A 3 -1.14 12.15 -10.91
CA ILE A 3 0.16 12.68 -10.48
C ILE A 3 0.93 13.15 -11.72
N LEU A 4 1.14 14.46 -11.84
CA LEU A 4 1.94 15.07 -12.91
C LEU A 4 3.42 14.98 -12.50
N PHE A 5 4.11 13.94 -12.98
CA PHE A 5 5.55 13.80 -12.82
C PHE A 5 6.25 14.80 -13.75
N GLY A 6 6.75 15.92 -13.20
CA GLY A 6 7.68 16.82 -13.89
C GLY A 6 8.99 16.10 -14.27
N ASN A 7 9.82 16.69 -15.12
CA ASN A 7 11.00 16.04 -15.72
C ASN A 7 12.04 15.51 -14.70
N PHE A 8 11.87 14.26 -14.24
CA PHE A 8 12.88 13.46 -13.52
C PHE A 8 13.93 12.95 -14.51
N SER A 9 14.75 13.84 -15.07
CA SER A 9 15.76 13.51 -16.07
C SER A 9 17.15 13.30 -15.45
N ILE A 10 17.38 12.11 -14.91
CA ILE A 10 18.67 11.42 -15.02
C ILE A 10 18.34 10.10 -15.72
N GLU A 11 18.56 10.03 -17.03
CA GLU A 11 18.25 8.84 -17.82
C GLU A 11 19.12 7.67 -17.35
N ARG A 12 18.50 6.72 -16.64
CA ARG A 12 19.13 5.45 -16.29
C ARG A 12 18.89 4.47 -17.44
N ARG A 13 19.97 3.87 -17.96
CA ARG A 13 19.89 2.92 -19.09
C ARG A 13 18.90 1.80 -18.77
N ILE A 14 17.94 1.62 -19.67
CA ILE A 14 16.93 0.56 -19.60
C ILE A 14 17.59 -0.76 -20.01
N CYS A 15 17.59 -1.75 -19.12
CA CYS A 15 17.85 -3.15 -19.51
C CYS A 15 16.52 -3.83 -19.86
N HIS A 16 16.49 -4.56 -20.97
CA HIS A 16 15.36 -5.41 -21.36
C HIS A 16 15.05 -6.39 -20.21
N GLY A 17 13.82 -6.36 -19.67
CA GLY A 17 13.43 -7.14 -18.48
C GLY A 17 13.14 -6.32 -17.19
N SER A 18 13.16 -4.99 -17.27
CA SER A 18 12.94 -4.07 -16.13
C SER A 18 11.47 -3.63 -15.91
N MET A 19 10.52 -4.15 -16.70
CA MET A 19 9.11 -3.76 -16.61
C MET A 19 8.38 -4.55 -15.51
N ILE A 20 7.87 -3.85 -14.51
CA ILE A 20 6.97 -4.39 -13.48
C ILE A 20 5.55 -4.34 -14.01
N GLN A 21 4.92 -5.50 -14.12
CA GLN A 21 3.50 -5.62 -14.41
C GLN A 21 2.74 -5.90 -13.13
N MET A 22 1.86 -4.98 -12.74
CA MET A 22 0.97 -5.13 -11.59
C MET A 22 -0.46 -5.25 -12.07
N CYS A 23 -1.15 -6.31 -11.66
CA CYS A 23 -2.55 -6.55 -12.01
C CYS A 23 -3.43 -6.17 -10.82
N LEU A 24 -4.34 -5.22 -11.01
CA LEU A 24 -5.28 -4.76 -9.99
C LEU A 24 -6.71 -4.85 -10.53
N TRP A 25 -7.68 -5.09 -9.64
CA TRP A 25 -9.09 -4.99 -9.99
C TRP A 25 -9.42 -3.58 -10.49
N GLU A 26 -9.96 -3.48 -11.70
CA GLU A 26 -10.29 -2.20 -12.34
C GLU A 26 -9.12 -1.19 -12.30
N ARG A 27 -7.88 -1.69 -12.44
CA ARG A 27 -6.61 -0.93 -12.34
C ARG A 27 -6.37 -0.26 -10.98
N GLY A 28 -7.17 -0.58 -9.96
CA GLY A 28 -7.14 0.06 -8.64
C GLY A 28 -7.85 1.42 -8.59
N GLU A 29 -8.50 1.86 -9.67
CA GLU A 29 -9.16 3.17 -9.74
C GLU A 29 -10.47 3.23 -8.94
N LYS A 30 -11.13 2.08 -8.76
CA LYS A 30 -12.40 1.95 -8.03
C LYS A 30 -12.24 1.48 -6.57
N THR A 31 -11.01 1.23 -6.14
CA THR A 31 -10.71 0.70 -4.81
C THR A 31 -10.04 1.77 -3.96
N VAL A 32 -10.59 2.01 -2.77
CA VAL A 32 -10.01 2.94 -1.77
C VAL A 32 -9.60 2.13 -0.55
N LYS A 33 -8.39 2.39 -0.05
CA LYS A 33 -7.81 1.73 1.11
C LYS A 33 -7.41 2.73 2.18
N GLN A 34 -7.57 2.36 3.44
CA GLN A 34 -7.25 3.16 4.62
C GLN A 34 -6.27 2.39 5.52
N PRO A 35 -4.97 2.40 5.21
CA PRO A 35 -3.99 1.58 5.91
C PRO A 35 -3.75 2.06 7.34
N VAL A 36 -3.59 1.12 8.27
CA VAL A 36 -3.31 1.38 9.69
C VAL A 36 -1.88 0.96 10.01
N TYR A 37 -1.17 1.77 10.79
CA TYR A 37 0.13 1.37 11.32
C TYR A 37 -0.03 0.37 12.47
N VAL A 38 0.65 -0.78 12.38
CA VAL A 38 0.57 -1.85 13.39
C VAL A 38 0.91 -1.37 14.79
N GLY A 39 1.85 -0.43 14.94
CA GLY A 39 2.21 0.12 16.24
C GLY A 39 1.11 0.97 16.90
N ASP A 40 0.21 1.57 16.12
CA ASP A 40 -0.94 2.31 16.65
C ASP A 40 -2.08 1.36 17.01
N LEU A 41 -2.27 0.30 16.21
CA LEU A 41 -3.20 -0.77 16.52
C LEU A 41 -2.86 -1.45 17.87
N THR A 42 -1.59 -1.79 18.08
CA THR A 42 -1.17 -2.44 19.34
C THR A 42 -1.33 -1.53 20.55
N ARG A 43 -1.04 -0.22 20.42
CA ARG A 43 -1.35 0.76 21.48
C ARG A 43 -2.83 0.85 21.76
N GLY A 44 -3.67 0.82 20.71
CA GLY A 44 -5.13 0.79 20.86
C GLY A 44 -5.60 -0.42 21.66
N ILE A 45 -5.08 -1.61 21.35
CA ILE A 45 -5.38 -2.84 22.10
C ILE A 45 -4.95 -2.71 23.56
N VAL A 46 -3.76 -2.19 23.85
CA VAL A 46 -3.29 -2.02 25.23
C VAL A 46 -4.16 -1.01 25.99
N ASN A 47 -4.51 0.12 25.37
CA ASN A 47 -5.34 1.15 25.99
C ASN A 47 -6.76 0.64 26.24
N SER A 48 -7.31 -0.18 25.34
CA SER A 48 -8.65 -0.76 25.48
C SER A 48 -8.75 -1.69 26.70
N LEU A 49 -7.66 -2.37 27.08
CA LEU A 49 -7.63 -3.19 28.29
C LEU A 49 -7.74 -2.36 29.58
N THR A 50 -7.31 -1.09 29.55
CA THR A 50 -7.30 -0.20 30.73
C THR A 50 -8.54 0.69 30.84
N ALA A 51 -9.26 0.90 29.74
CA ALA A 51 -10.38 1.81 29.68
C ALA A 51 -11.68 1.13 30.19
N ALA A 52 -12.27 1.71 31.23
CA ALA A 52 -13.43 1.15 31.93
C ALA A 52 -14.69 1.04 31.04
N ASP A 53 -14.78 1.84 29.98
CA ASP A 53 -15.92 1.92 29.08
C ASP A 53 -15.78 1.02 27.84
N THR A 54 -14.66 0.31 27.68
CA THR A 54 -14.37 -0.55 26.53
C THR A 54 -15.17 -1.87 26.45
N PRO A 55 -15.51 -2.57 27.56
CA PRO A 55 -16.02 -3.94 27.44
C PRO A 55 -17.34 -4.00 26.66
N GLY A 56 -17.38 -4.86 25.64
CA GLY A 56 -18.54 -5.03 24.76
C GLY A 56 -18.62 -4.04 23.59
N LYS A 57 -17.68 -3.12 23.45
CA LYS A 57 -17.61 -2.20 22.30
C LYS A 57 -16.78 -2.77 21.16
N ILE A 58 -17.24 -2.50 19.93
CA ILE A 58 -16.51 -2.81 18.69
C ILE A 58 -15.81 -1.53 18.27
N TYR A 59 -14.49 -1.61 18.09
CA TYR A 59 -13.67 -0.49 17.62
C TYR A 59 -13.22 -0.73 16.18
N GLU A 60 -13.21 0.33 15.38
CA GLU A 60 -12.67 0.32 14.03
C GLU A 60 -11.23 0.83 14.04
N ALA A 61 -10.30 -0.06 13.69
CA ALA A 61 -8.91 0.32 13.48
C ALA A 61 -8.75 0.98 12.11
N VAL A 62 -8.59 2.30 12.10
CA VAL A 62 -8.56 3.10 10.87
C VAL A 62 -7.39 4.05 10.85
N GLY A 63 -6.75 4.18 9.69
CA GLY A 63 -5.61 5.09 9.47
C GLY A 63 -6.05 6.55 9.33
N PRO A 64 -5.11 7.50 9.32
CA PRO A 64 -5.45 8.93 9.25
C PRO A 64 -5.92 9.38 7.85
N HIS A 65 -5.49 8.70 6.79
CA HIS A 65 -5.72 9.12 5.40
C HIS A 65 -6.19 7.94 4.55
N ARG A 66 -7.08 8.23 3.59
CA ARG A 66 -7.58 7.29 2.60
C ARG A 66 -6.89 7.50 1.26
N TYR A 67 -6.52 6.41 0.61
CA TYR A 67 -5.81 6.43 -0.65
C TYR A 67 -6.55 5.59 -1.69
N ARG A 68 -6.51 6.04 -2.94
CA ARG A 68 -6.91 5.20 -4.06
C ARG A 68 -5.82 4.16 -4.30
N LEU A 69 -6.21 2.90 -4.54
CA LEU A 69 -5.28 1.77 -4.56
C LEU A 69 -4.22 1.90 -5.67
N ASP A 70 -4.60 2.43 -6.83
CA ASP A 70 -3.68 2.66 -7.96
C ASP A 70 -2.58 3.68 -7.61
N ASP A 71 -2.93 4.77 -6.95
CA ASP A 71 -2.01 5.84 -6.59
C ASP A 71 -1.11 5.42 -5.42
N LEU A 72 -1.66 4.68 -4.46
CA LEU A 72 -0.89 4.07 -3.38
C LEU A 72 0.15 3.08 -3.93
N ALA A 73 -0.25 2.19 -4.84
CA ALA A 73 0.64 1.21 -5.45
C ALA A 73 1.76 1.87 -6.27
N LYS A 74 1.43 2.87 -7.10
CA LYS A 74 2.42 3.67 -7.84
C LYS A 74 3.42 4.31 -6.88
N TRP A 75 2.92 4.98 -5.83
CA TRP A 75 3.76 5.66 -4.86
C TRP A 75 4.70 4.70 -4.11
N VAL A 76 4.24 3.51 -3.71
CA VAL A 76 5.08 2.46 -3.11
C VAL A 76 6.19 2.02 -4.08
N ILE A 77 5.85 1.73 -5.33
CA ILE A 77 6.83 1.30 -6.34
C ILE A 77 7.84 2.42 -6.65
N PHE A 78 7.41 3.68 -6.70
CA PHE A 78 8.32 4.81 -6.92
C PHE A 78 9.24 5.04 -5.72
N ASN A 79 8.78 4.81 -4.48
CA ASN A 79 9.64 4.80 -3.30
C ASN A 79 10.71 3.68 -3.34
N CYS A 80 10.48 2.61 -4.10
CA CYS A 80 11.45 1.55 -4.36
C CYS A 80 12.45 1.88 -5.49
N ARG A 81 12.47 3.13 -6.00
CA ARG A 81 13.36 3.64 -7.06
C ARG A 81 13.05 3.10 -8.47
N TYR A 82 11.82 2.67 -8.71
CA TYR A 82 11.36 2.36 -10.06
C TYR A 82 10.87 3.62 -10.78
N LEU A 83 11.09 3.67 -12.09
CA LEU A 83 10.63 4.79 -12.92
C LEU A 83 9.15 4.63 -13.33
N PRO A 84 8.41 5.71 -13.59
CA PRO A 84 7.04 5.63 -14.09
C PRO A 84 6.88 4.82 -15.38
N ARG A 85 7.91 4.80 -16.23
CA ARG A 85 7.93 4.02 -17.48
C ARG A 85 8.15 2.52 -17.25
N GLU A 86 8.69 2.14 -16.10
CA GLU A 86 8.95 0.73 -15.72
C GLU A 86 7.72 0.08 -15.07
N LEU A 87 6.67 0.84 -14.72
CA LEU A 87 5.48 0.33 -14.06
C LEU A 87 4.28 0.29 -15.03
N GLU A 88 3.72 -0.90 -15.21
CA GLU A 88 2.49 -1.10 -15.98
C GLU A 88 1.38 -1.68 -15.10
N ILE A 89 0.32 -0.89 -14.88
CA ILE A 89 -0.87 -1.33 -14.15
C ILE A 89 -1.93 -1.83 -15.14
N ARG A 90 -2.22 -3.13 -15.07
CA ARG A 90 -3.21 -3.81 -15.92
C ARG A 90 -4.44 -4.22 -15.10
N LYS A 91 -5.57 -4.39 -15.79
CA LYS A 91 -6.76 -5.04 -15.23
C LYS A 91 -6.49 -6.54 -15.05
N LEU A 92 -7.28 -7.18 -14.18
CA LEU A 92 -7.26 -8.64 -14.04
C LEU A 92 -7.66 -9.28 -15.37
N GLY A 93 -6.70 -9.93 -16.03
CA GLY A 93 -6.92 -10.68 -17.26
C GLY A 93 -7.03 -12.18 -16.99
N PRO A 94 -7.58 -12.97 -17.94
CA PRO A 94 -7.69 -14.42 -17.79
C PRO A 94 -6.34 -15.10 -17.48
N TRP A 95 -5.26 -14.66 -18.13
CA TRP A 95 -3.90 -15.18 -17.89
C TRP A 95 -3.40 -14.93 -16.46
N PHE A 96 -3.74 -13.78 -15.88
CA PHE A 96 -3.40 -13.49 -14.49
C PHE A 96 -4.19 -14.40 -13.53
N LEU A 97 -5.48 -14.57 -13.77
CA LEU A 97 -6.32 -15.46 -12.96
C LEU A 97 -5.87 -16.91 -13.04
N THR A 98 -5.44 -17.39 -14.21
CA THR A 98 -4.83 -18.72 -14.34
C THR A 98 -3.56 -18.84 -13.51
N LYS A 99 -2.71 -17.80 -13.46
CA LYS A 99 -1.52 -17.80 -12.59
C LYS A 99 -1.88 -17.84 -11.10
N VAL A 100 -2.91 -17.12 -10.67
CA VAL A 100 -3.41 -17.15 -9.29
C VAL A 100 -3.90 -18.56 -8.95
N TYR A 101 -4.74 -19.15 -9.80
CA TYR A 101 -5.23 -20.51 -9.62
C TYR A 101 -4.10 -21.54 -9.52
N LEU A 102 -3.11 -21.47 -10.42
CA LEU A 102 -1.95 -22.36 -10.37
C LEU A 102 -1.11 -22.12 -9.10
N ASN A 103 -0.91 -20.87 -8.68
CA ASN A 103 -0.17 -20.54 -7.46
C ASN A 103 -0.85 -21.16 -6.24
N GLU A 104 -2.16 -20.99 -6.11
CA GLU A 104 -2.95 -21.56 -5.03
C GLU A 104 -2.95 -23.09 -5.04
N TYR A 105 -3.01 -23.70 -6.23
CA TYR A 105 -2.95 -25.16 -6.38
C TYR A 105 -1.59 -25.76 -5.99
N PHE A 106 -0.48 -25.10 -6.38
CA PHE A 106 0.87 -25.60 -6.11
C PHE A 106 1.37 -25.22 -4.71
N ALA A 107 1.12 -23.99 -4.26
CA ALA A 107 1.54 -23.51 -2.94
C ALA A 107 0.46 -23.82 -1.90
N ARG A 108 0.50 -25.05 -1.37
CA ARG A 108 -0.46 -25.55 -0.37
C ARG A 108 -0.42 -24.80 0.97
N VAL A 109 0.71 -24.17 1.31
CA VAL A 109 0.90 -23.48 2.59
C VAL A 109 1.17 -22.01 2.31
N ASN A 110 0.22 -21.15 2.69
CA ASN A 110 0.29 -19.69 2.55
C ASN A 110 0.72 -19.22 1.15
N PRO A 111 -0.10 -19.48 0.11
CA PRO A 111 0.16 -19.01 -1.24
C PRO A 111 0.30 -17.49 -1.27
N VAL A 112 1.31 -16.99 -1.98
CA VAL A 112 1.53 -15.54 -2.13
C VAL A 112 0.42 -14.90 -2.97
N LEU A 113 -0.13 -15.66 -3.93
CA LEU A 113 -1.24 -15.24 -4.79
C LEU A 113 -2.38 -16.25 -4.65
N CYS A 114 -3.46 -15.86 -3.99
CA CYS A 114 -4.68 -16.64 -3.87
C CYS A 114 -5.92 -15.79 -4.14
N PHE A 115 -7.05 -16.45 -4.43
CA PHE A 115 -8.31 -15.75 -4.69
C PHE A 115 -8.80 -14.94 -3.49
N GLU A 116 -8.70 -15.48 -2.27
CA GLU A 116 -9.09 -14.78 -1.05
C GLU A 116 -8.34 -13.44 -0.89
N ARG A 117 -7.01 -13.46 -1.08
CA ARG A 117 -6.21 -12.24 -0.98
C ARG A 117 -6.52 -11.26 -2.11
N LEU A 118 -6.77 -11.77 -3.32
CA LEU A 118 -7.16 -10.95 -4.47
C LEU A 118 -8.50 -10.24 -4.22
N GLU A 119 -9.49 -10.93 -3.66
CA GLU A 119 -10.79 -10.35 -3.29
C GLU A 119 -10.66 -9.32 -2.16
N HIS A 120 -9.87 -9.63 -1.15
CA HIS A 120 -9.59 -8.74 -0.03
C HIS A 120 -8.91 -7.43 -0.47
N ASP A 121 -7.91 -7.53 -1.34
CA ASP A 121 -7.18 -6.37 -1.87
C ASP A 121 -8.05 -5.53 -2.82
N SER A 122 -8.99 -6.17 -3.53
CA SER A 122 -9.90 -5.50 -4.48
C SER A 122 -11.07 -4.75 -3.80
N THR A 123 -11.43 -5.15 -2.58
CA THR A 123 -12.57 -4.58 -1.85
C THR A 123 -12.24 -3.22 -1.26
N THR A 124 -13.14 -2.24 -1.38
CA THR A 124 -12.97 -0.91 -0.78
C THR A 124 -13.27 -0.92 0.72
N ASP A 125 -12.42 -0.25 1.50
CA ASP A 125 -12.60 -0.13 2.95
C ASP A 125 -13.77 0.82 3.25
N LYS A 126 -14.75 0.35 4.02
CA LYS A 126 -15.95 1.12 4.43
C LYS A 126 -15.98 1.25 5.94
N LEU A 127 -16.35 2.42 6.44
CA LEU A 127 -16.53 2.65 7.89
C LEU A 127 -17.98 2.39 8.28
N SER A 128 -18.17 1.64 9.36
CA SER A 128 -19.49 1.41 9.97
C SER A 128 -19.93 2.58 10.84
N GLY A 129 -18.98 3.44 11.26
CA GLY A 129 -19.23 4.54 12.20
C GLY A 129 -19.06 4.15 13.66
N ALA A 130 -18.40 3.02 13.91
CA ALA A 130 -18.00 2.60 15.24
C ALA A 130 -16.86 3.49 15.79
N PRO A 131 -16.63 3.50 17.11
CA PRO A 131 -15.54 4.26 17.72
C PRO A 131 -14.19 3.84 17.14
N THR A 132 -13.29 4.80 16.99
CA THR A 132 -12.00 4.61 16.33
C THR A 132 -10.84 4.55 17.33
N LEU A 133 -9.62 4.33 16.84
CA LEU A 133 -8.40 4.38 17.65
C LEU A 133 -8.18 5.74 18.33
N LEU A 134 -8.78 6.82 17.81
CA LEU A 134 -8.72 8.14 18.42
C LEU A 134 -9.42 8.17 19.79
N ASP A 135 -10.53 7.43 19.91
CA ASP A 135 -11.32 7.35 21.16
C ASP A 135 -10.56 6.57 22.25
N LEU A 136 -9.61 5.72 21.85
CA LEU A 136 -8.68 5.01 22.73
C LEU A 136 -7.42 5.84 23.05
N ASN A 137 -7.44 7.16 22.80
CA ASN A 137 -6.33 8.08 23.01
C ASN A 137 -5.04 7.69 22.25
N VAL A 138 -5.17 7.08 21.07
CA VAL A 138 -4.02 6.74 20.21
C VAL A 138 -3.80 7.83 19.16
N LYS A 139 -2.58 8.37 19.10
CA LYS A 139 -2.16 9.27 18.02
C LYS A 139 -1.88 8.45 16.76
N LEU A 140 -2.64 8.70 15.70
CA LEU A 140 -2.47 8.02 14.41
C LEU A 140 -1.20 8.49 13.68
N THR A 141 -0.42 7.52 13.22
CA THR A 141 0.79 7.71 12.43
C THR A 141 0.44 7.67 10.94
N LYS A 142 0.96 8.62 10.18
CA LYS A 142 0.80 8.67 8.72
C LYS A 142 1.72 7.65 8.05
N ILE A 143 1.27 7.07 6.94
CA ILE A 143 2.08 6.08 6.21
C ILE A 143 3.30 6.74 5.58
N GLU A 144 3.17 8.00 5.15
CA GLU A 144 4.19 8.84 4.54
C GLU A 144 5.44 8.97 5.43
N ASP A 145 5.24 9.07 6.74
CA ASP A 145 6.34 9.22 7.70
C ASP A 145 7.15 7.92 7.89
N ARG A 146 6.59 6.76 7.55
CA ARG A 146 7.16 5.43 7.82
C ARG A 146 7.55 4.64 6.58
N ILE A 147 7.00 4.99 5.42
CA ILE A 147 7.12 4.18 4.21
C ILE A 147 8.59 3.93 3.81
N ALA A 148 9.44 4.95 3.97
CA ALA A 148 10.86 4.86 3.62
C ALA A 148 11.59 3.78 4.43
N GLN A 149 11.26 3.64 5.71
CA GLN A 149 11.85 2.64 6.61
C GLN A 149 11.34 1.23 6.25
N ILE A 150 10.05 1.09 5.96
CA ILE A 150 9.43 -0.20 5.62
C ILE A 150 9.94 -0.72 4.27
N LEU A 151 10.06 0.16 3.27
CA LEU A 151 10.44 -0.22 1.91
C LEU A 151 11.95 -0.33 1.69
N PHE A 152 12.78 0.02 2.68
CA PHE A 152 14.24 0.02 2.55
C PHE A 152 14.78 -1.29 1.94
N ILE A 153 14.26 -2.43 2.39
CA ILE A 153 14.68 -3.78 1.94
C ILE A 153 14.34 -4.02 0.45
N TYR A 154 13.24 -3.42 -0.03
CA TYR A 154 12.72 -3.60 -1.39
C TYR A 154 13.22 -2.55 -2.37
N ARG A 155 14.04 -1.59 -1.93
CA ARG A 155 14.62 -0.58 -2.81
C ARG A 155 15.57 -1.23 -3.81
N ARG A 156 15.45 -0.83 -5.07
CA ARG A 156 16.42 -1.21 -6.10
C ARG A 156 17.80 -0.67 -5.71
N LEU A 157 18.83 -1.51 -5.82
CA LEU A 157 20.17 -1.21 -5.32
C LEU A 157 20.17 -0.91 -3.81
N ASN A 158 19.55 -1.76 -2.99
CA ASN A 158 19.47 -1.59 -1.54
C ASN A 158 20.85 -1.36 -0.88
N ASN A 159 21.89 -2.05 -1.34
CA ASN A 159 23.27 -1.90 -0.82
C ASN A 159 23.96 -0.59 -1.24
N TYR A 160 23.31 0.25 -2.06
CA TYR A 160 23.87 1.51 -2.52
C TYR A 160 23.71 2.60 -1.47
N TRP A 161 24.85 3.13 -1.02
CA TRP A 161 24.92 4.26 -0.10
C TRP A 161 24.64 5.54 -0.88
N GLU A 162 23.44 6.07 -0.69
CA GLU A 162 22.93 7.25 -1.37
C GLU A 162 23.43 8.54 -0.68
N ALA A 163 23.85 9.52 -1.48
CA ALA A 163 24.05 10.87 -0.98
C ALA A 163 22.67 11.54 -0.75
N VAL A 164 22.55 12.34 0.31
CA VAL A 164 21.28 13.01 0.65
C VAL A 164 20.79 13.83 -0.55
N GLY A 165 19.61 13.48 -1.08
CA GLY A 165 18.98 14.15 -2.22
C GLY A 165 19.49 13.74 -3.61
N GLU A 166 20.31 12.70 -3.72
CA GLU A 166 20.74 12.14 -5.02
C GLU A 166 19.56 11.58 -5.82
N PHE A 167 18.60 10.96 -5.13
CA PHE A 167 17.37 10.49 -5.74
C PHE A 167 16.23 11.41 -5.31
N PRO A 168 15.50 11.99 -6.25
CA PRO A 168 14.35 12.81 -5.92
C PRO A 168 13.23 11.95 -5.32
N GLU A 169 12.70 12.37 -4.18
CA GLU A 169 11.63 11.67 -3.48
C GLU A 169 10.31 11.79 -4.26
N PRO A 170 9.54 10.70 -4.41
CA PRO A 170 8.25 10.78 -5.09
C PRO A 170 7.28 11.64 -4.25
N PRO A 171 6.43 12.47 -4.90
CA PRO A 171 5.42 13.24 -4.19
C PRO A 171 4.46 12.30 -3.46
N ASN A 172 3.96 12.75 -2.30
CA ASN A 172 2.96 12.01 -1.53
C ASN A 172 1.72 11.71 -2.39
N PRO A 173 1.08 10.54 -2.17
CA PRO A 173 -0.07 10.14 -2.96
C PRO A 173 -1.24 11.11 -2.68
N PRO A 174 -2.07 11.41 -3.69
CA PRO A 174 -3.24 12.24 -3.49
C PRO A 174 -4.19 11.58 -2.49
N ILE A 175 -4.66 12.36 -1.52
CA ILE A 175 -5.65 11.91 -0.54
C ILE A 175 -6.99 11.78 -1.26
N SER A 176 -7.60 10.60 -1.15
CA SER A 176 -8.95 10.36 -1.64
C SER A 176 -9.96 10.94 -0.64
N LEU A 177 -10.75 11.92 -1.07
CA LEU A 177 -11.84 12.50 -0.26
C LEU A 177 -13.14 11.70 -0.34
N VAL A 178 -13.14 10.59 -1.08
CA VAL A 178 -14.30 9.70 -1.27
C VAL A 178 -14.52 8.77 -0.09
#